data_AF-A0A951PU72-F1
#
_entry.id   AF-A0A951PU72-F1
#
_cell.length_a   1.000
_cell.length_b   1.000
_cell.length_c   1.000
_cell.angle_alpha   90.00
_cell.angle_beta   90.00
_cell.angle_gamma   90.00
#
_symmetry.space_group_name_H-M   'P 1'
#
loop_
_entity.id
_entity.type
_entity.pdbx_description
1 polymer ?
#
loop_
_entity_poly.entity_id
_entity_poly.type
_entity_poly.pdbx_seq_one_letter_code
_entity_poly.pdbx_strand_id
1 'polypeptide(L)'
;MPELEEALQFIEKIERENSGKSVYEIANKLRGYTKKGYTTPLWNTATGYSQEYIAGEFKEKLNQEYSVLSGEVTDFGHFIAALSDQINQPGVNWSDLTSWTGDHTSWAGDIGSAIIVYYSKDSNNIKDVEEALSKFARDSDYTADIAAYVVGSLINSGKHTSISQAIYHYNTISYAENVRAFLKKRLGGTMEGHKLKNAANVEAEIRRAVSTFIRSSNAPDIFKSVKNLLKLQPKLELENTTIPNGTDMLQGSLHFLNHMVRKGGLDSLRFKPYQLAGVPWLGTVTYEVKVPK
;
A
#
# COMPACT_ATOMS: atom_id res chain seq x y z
N MET A 1 -6.41 23.66 8.91
CA MET A 1 -6.65 22.21 9.04
C MET A 1 -6.19 21.80 10.42
N PRO A 2 -7.00 22.04 11.46
CA PRO A 2 -6.61 21.81 12.84
C PRO A 2 -6.27 20.33 13.13
N GLU A 3 -6.93 19.39 12.45
CA GLU A 3 -6.75 17.95 12.70
C GLU A 3 -5.37 17.42 12.30
N LEU A 4 -4.85 17.86 11.15
CA LEU A 4 -3.49 17.51 10.70
C LEU A 4 -2.43 18.17 11.59
N GLU A 5 -2.66 19.42 11.98
CA GLU A 5 -1.73 20.14 12.85
C GLU A 5 -1.64 19.47 14.23
N GLU A 6 -2.76 19.06 14.81
CA GLU A 6 -2.80 18.27 16.05
C GLU A 6 -2.06 16.92 15.90
N ALA A 7 -2.27 16.23 14.78
CA ALA A 7 -1.59 14.96 14.50
C ALA A 7 -0.07 15.16 14.39
N LEU A 8 0.39 16.20 13.68
CA LEU A 8 1.81 16.54 13.54
C LEU A 8 2.43 16.93 14.88
N GLN A 9 1.77 17.78 15.67
CA GLN A 9 2.23 18.14 17.01
C GLN A 9 2.35 16.92 17.93
N PHE A 10 1.42 15.96 17.81
CA PHE A 10 1.49 14.70 18.54
C PHE A 10 2.66 13.83 18.07
N ILE A 11 2.86 13.68 16.76
CA ILE A 11 4.00 12.94 16.19
C ILE A 11 5.32 13.57 16.66
N GLU A 12 5.46 14.88 16.59
CA GLU A 12 6.64 15.60 17.05
C GLU A 12 6.91 15.39 18.55
N LYS A 13 5.85 15.34 19.37
CA LYS A 13 5.98 15.02 20.80
C LYS A 13 6.60 13.62 20.96
N ILE A 14 6.08 12.61 20.25
CA ILE A 14 6.62 11.25 20.30
C ILE A 14 8.06 11.20 19.78
N GLU A 15 8.39 11.92 18.71
CA GLU A 15 9.77 12.00 18.21
C GLU A 15 10.73 12.60 19.25
N ARG A 16 10.34 13.71 19.91
CA ARG A 16 11.17 14.34 20.97
C ARG A 16 11.39 13.41 22.16
N GLU A 17 10.33 12.75 22.61
CA GLU A 17 10.39 11.77 23.71
C GLU A 17 11.22 10.52 23.37
N ASN A 18 11.52 10.29 22.09
CA ASN A 18 12.27 9.14 21.60
C ASN A 18 13.49 9.57 20.75
N SER A 19 14.10 10.72 21.05
CA SER A 19 15.21 11.32 20.28
C SER A 19 16.46 10.45 20.11
N GLY A 20 16.64 9.42 20.94
CA GLY A 20 17.71 8.43 20.79
C GLY A 20 17.35 7.19 19.95
N LYS A 21 16.12 7.13 19.42
CA LYS A 21 15.63 6.02 18.60
C LYS A 21 15.73 6.33 17.12
N SER A 22 15.85 5.28 16.31
CA SER A 22 15.77 5.42 14.86
C SER A 22 14.37 5.79 14.40
N VAL A 23 14.28 6.41 13.22
CA VAL A 23 12.98 6.77 12.60
C VAL A 23 12.11 5.53 12.38
N TYR A 24 12.73 4.39 12.07
CA TYR A 24 12.09 3.08 11.97
C TYR A 24 11.39 2.65 13.27
N GLU A 25 12.09 2.75 14.41
CA GLU A 25 11.53 2.42 15.73
C GLU A 25 10.40 3.39 16.10
N ILE A 26 10.57 4.67 15.80
CA ILE A 26 9.55 5.71 16.07
C ILE A 26 8.29 5.44 15.23
N ALA A 27 8.42 5.12 13.94
CA ALA A 27 7.27 4.83 13.08
C ALA A 27 6.47 3.61 13.58
N ASN A 28 7.17 2.54 13.98
CA ASN A 28 6.53 1.37 14.58
C ASN A 28 5.86 1.68 15.92
N LYS A 29 6.42 2.59 16.72
CA LYS A 29 5.78 3.09 17.94
C LYS A 29 4.52 3.91 17.63
N LEU A 30 4.57 4.78 16.62
CA LEU A 30 3.43 5.60 16.18
C LEU A 30 2.23 4.74 15.74
N ARG A 31 2.50 3.59 15.11
CA ARG A 31 1.47 2.60 14.75
C ARG A 31 0.64 2.14 15.95
N GLY A 32 1.23 2.06 17.13
CA GLY A 32 0.53 1.72 18.38
C GLY A 32 -0.61 2.70 18.75
N TYR A 33 -0.56 3.93 18.24
CA TYR A 33 -1.57 4.98 18.48
C TYR A 33 -2.68 5.02 17.42
N THR A 34 -2.71 4.05 16.50
CA THR A 34 -3.73 3.91 15.45
C THR A 34 -4.84 2.92 15.90
N LYS A 35 -5.29 2.00 15.03
CA LYS A 35 -6.29 0.97 15.35
C LYS A 35 -5.62 -0.28 15.92
N LYS A 36 -6.30 -0.99 16.84
CA LYS A 36 -5.83 -2.29 17.37
C LYS A 36 -5.54 -3.31 16.26
N GLY A 37 -6.34 -3.31 15.19
CA GLY A 37 -6.15 -4.18 14.03
C GLY A 37 -4.80 -4.02 13.32
N TYR A 38 -4.13 -2.88 13.51
CA TYR A 38 -2.80 -2.61 12.95
C TYR A 38 -1.66 -3.02 13.87
N THR A 39 -1.91 -3.70 14.99
CA THR A 39 -0.86 -4.09 15.98
C THR A 39 -0.86 -5.59 16.30
N THR A 40 -1.41 -6.39 15.38
CA THR A 40 -1.49 -7.86 15.53
C THR A 40 -0.11 -8.53 15.34
N PRO A 41 0.07 -9.78 15.79
CA PRO A 41 1.33 -10.52 15.59
C PRO A 41 1.79 -10.66 14.13
N LEU A 42 0.85 -10.61 13.18
CA LEU A 42 1.16 -10.56 11.75
C LEU A 42 2.03 -9.34 11.44
N TRP A 43 1.69 -8.19 12.01
CA TRP A 43 2.38 -6.92 11.82
C TRP A 43 3.75 -6.88 12.48
N ASN A 44 3.89 -7.56 13.62
CA ASN A 44 5.20 -7.74 14.25
C ASN A 44 6.16 -8.52 13.36
N THR A 45 5.63 -9.47 12.59
CA THR A 45 6.41 -10.27 11.65
C THR A 45 6.77 -9.47 10.40
N ALA A 46 5.81 -8.70 9.87
CA ALA A 46 6.03 -7.87 8.68
C ALA A 46 7.09 -6.79 8.91
N THR A 47 7.09 -6.18 10.09
CA THR A 47 8.07 -5.15 10.44
C THR A 47 9.34 -5.76 11.04
N GLY A 48 9.24 -6.86 11.79
CA GLY A 48 10.34 -7.30 12.65
C GLY A 48 10.46 -6.48 13.93
N TYR A 49 9.39 -5.77 14.30
CA TYR A 49 9.29 -4.96 15.52
C TYR A 49 8.04 -5.37 16.31
N SER A 50 8.15 -5.53 17.63
CA SER A 50 6.98 -5.80 18.47
C SER A 50 6.15 -4.53 18.63
N GLN A 51 4.98 -4.49 18.01
CA GLN A 51 4.07 -3.37 18.06
C GLN A 51 3.12 -3.53 19.25
N GLU A 52 3.19 -2.61 20.19
CA GLU A 52 2.26 -2.55 21.31
C GLU A 52 1.10 -1.61 20.98
N TYR A 53 -0.12 -2.09 21.16
CA TYR A 53 -1.30 -1.24 21.09
C TYR A 53 -1.36 -0.32 22.30
N ILE A 54 -1.44 0.99 22.06
CA ILE A 54 -1.51 1.98 23.12
C ILE A 54 -2.98 2.19 23.53
N ALA A 55 -3.29 1.82 24.77
CA ALA A 55 -4.59 2.01 25.40
C ALA A 55 -4.62 3.27 26.30
N GLY A 56 -5.79 3.59 26.86
CA GLY A 56 -5.96 4.71 27.79
C GLY A 56 -6.15 6.06 27.09
N GLU A 57 -5.54 7.11 27.63
CA GLU A 57 -5.73 8.51 27.18
C GLU A 57 -5.31 8.74 25.72
N PHE A 58 -4.31 8.02 25.22
CA PHE A 58 -3.81 8.16 23.84
C PHE A 58 -4.35 7.10 22.88
N LYS A 59 -5.37 6.34 23.30
CA LYS A 59 -6.01 5.32 22.46
C LYS A 59 -6.47 5.96 21.16
N GLU A 60 -6.05 5.38 20.03
CA GLU A 60 -6.53 5.78 18.70
C GLU A 60 -6.26 7.27 18.38
N LYS A 61 -5.27 7.90 19.03
CA LYS A 61 -4.97 9.33 18.85
C LYS A 61 -4.59 9.70 17.42
N LEU A 62 -4.04 8.75 16.65
CA LEU A 62 -3.71 8.89 15.24
C LEU A 62 -4.72 8.19 14.31
N ASN A 63 -5.83 7.68 14.86
CA ASN A 63 -6.89 7.04 14.09
C ASN A 63 -7.93 8.07 13.63
N GLN A 64 -7.54 8.93 12.69
CA GLN A 64 -8.45 9.90 12.08
C GLN A 64 -8.86 9.37 10.70
N GLU A 65 -10.11 8.92 10.56
CA GLU A 65 -10.55 8.22 9.35
C GLU A 65 -10.60 9.11 8.09
N TYR A 66 -10.51 10.44 8.24
CA TYR A 66 -10.68 11.38 7.11
C TYR A 66 -9.84 12.66 7.25
N SER A 67 -8.56 12.53 7.65
CA SER A 67 -7.65 13.68 7.62
C SER A 67 -7.36 14.09 6.18
N VAL A 68 -7.09 15.37 5.94
CA VAL A 68 -6.74 15.85 4.61
C VAL A 68 -5.22 15.98 4.50
N LEU A 69 -4.62 15.21 3.58
CA LEU A 69 -3.21 15.30 3.22
C LEU A 69 -3.07 15.68 1.74
N SER A 70 -2.25 16.68 1.43
CA SER A 70 -2.07 17.22 0.07
C SER A 70 -3.37 17.59 -0.64
N GLY A 71 -4.39 17.98 0.13
CA GLY A 71 -5.73 18.33 -0.38
C GLY A 71 -6.67 17.14 -0.59
N GLU A 72 -6.30 15.93 -0.19
CA GLU A 72 -7.11 14.71 -0.38
C GLU A 72 -7.41 13.98 0.92
N VAL A 73 -8.61 13.42 0.98
CA VAL A 73 -9.11 12.66 2.14
C VAL A 73 -8.31 11.37 2.29
N THR A 74 -7.76 11.17 3.48
CA THR A 74 -6.83 10.08 3.81
C THR A 74 -7.27 9.40 5.10
N ASP A 75 -7.28 8.06 5.13
CA ASP A 75 -7.35 7.31 6.40
C ASP A 75 -5.99 7.44 7.09
N PHE A 76 -5.88 8.36 8.06
CA PHE A 76 -4.60 8.69 8.68
C PHE A 76 -4.05 7.55 9.53
N GLY A 77 -4.94 6.74 10.13
CA GLY A 77 -4.56 5.55 10.87
C GLY A 77 -3.93 4.51 9.95
N HIS A 78 -4.55 4.28 8.79
CA HIS A 78 -3.99 3.44 7.73
C HIS A 78 -2.65 3.97 7.25
N PHE A 79 -2.55 5.28 7.01
CA PHE A 79 -1.31 5.93 6.54
C PHE A 79 -0.14 5.69 7.50
N ILE A 80 -0.32 5.89 8.80
CA ILE A 80 0.75 5.66 9.79
C ILE A 80 1.13 4.17 9.87
N ALA A 81 0.14 3.27 9.77
CA ALA A 81 0.39 1.83 9.74
C ALA A 81 1.23 1.44 8.51
N ALA A 82 0.79 1.80 7.31
CA ALA A 82 1.49 1.55 6.06
C ALA A 82 2.88 2.21 6.05
N LEU A 83 3.03 3.44 6.57
CA LEU A 83 4.31 4.14 6.62
C LEU A 83 5.36 3.39 7.44
N SER A 84 4.96 2.75 8.55
CA SER A 84 5.88 1.96 9.37
C SER A 84 6.50 0.79 8.61
N ASP A 85 5.80 0.25 7.61
CA ASP A 85 6.27 -0.84 6.76
C ASP A 85 7.13 -0.34 5.59
N GLN A 86 7.09 0.96 5.29
CA GLN A 86 7.84 1.60 4.20
C GLN A 86 9.20 2.13 4.64
N ILE A 87 9.45 2.29 5.96
CA ILE A 87 10.71 2.83 6.48
C ILE A 87 11.73 1.70 6.67
N ASN A 88 12.95 1.92 6.17
CA ASN A 88 14.02 0.93 6.25
C ASN A 88 14.55 0.78 7.69
N GLN A 89 14.76 -0.46 8.12
CA GLN A 89 15.43 -0.74 9.39
C GLN A 89 16.93 -0.37 9.29
N PRO A 90 17.47 0.41 10.25
CA PRO A 90 18.90 0.74 10.26
C PRO A 90 19.79 -0.50 10.30
N GLY A 91 20.89 -0.48 9.53
CA GLY A 91 21.85 -1.58 9.49
C GLY A 91 21.39 -2.80 8.68
N VAL A 92 20.20 -2.75 8.06
CA VAL A 92 19.71 -3.84 7.21
C VAL A 92 19.26 -3.31 5.85
N ASN A 93 20.01 -3.66 4.81
CA ASN A 93 19.69 -3.31 3.42
C ASN A 93 18.68 -4.31 2.85
N TRP A 94 17.43 -4.18 3.30
CA TRP A 94 16.30 -5.01 2.90
C TRP A 94 15.42 -4.31 1.86
N SER A 95 15.95 -3.44 0.98
CA SER A 95 15.13 -2.62 0.06
C SER A 95 14.02 -3.42 -0.66
N ASP A 96 14.32 -4.67 -1.04
CA ASP A 96 13.37 -5.54 -1.72
C ASP A 96 12.36 -6.21 -0.76
N LEU A 97 12.77 -6.52 0.48
CA LEU A 97 11.89 -7.09 1.50
C LEU A 97 10.98 -6.01 2.10
N THR A 98 11.50 -4.80 2.37
CA THR A 98 10.73 -3.63 2.84
C THR A 98 9.75 -3.15 1.77
N SER A 99 10.13 -3.14 0.49
CA SER A 99 9.17 -2.89 -0.59
C SER A 99 8.11 -3.98 -0.63
N TRP A 100 8.50 -5.26 -0.54
CA TRP A 100 7.56 -6.38 -0.55
C TRP A 100 6.57 -6.34 0.62
N THR A 101 7.06 -6.17 1.85
CA THR A 101 6.19 -6.01 3.03
C THR A 101 5.34 -4.76 2.87
N GLY A 102 5.95 -3.64 2.52
CA GLY A 102 5.28 -2.35 2.41
C GLY A 102 4.12 -2.34 1.42
N ASP A 103 4.20 -3.03 0.28
CA ASP A 103 3.07 -3.13 -0.67
C ASP A 103 1.98 -4.08 -0.21
N HIS A 104 2.38 -5.23 0.36
CA HIS A 104 1.46 -6.26 0.85
C HIS A 104 0.71 -5.85 2.11
N THR A 105 1.19 -4.83 2.78
CA THR A 105 0.55 -4.25 3.95
C THR A 105 -0.18 -2.94 3.68
N SER A 106 -0.18 -2.53 2.41
CA SER A 106 -0.86 -1.36 1.87
C SER A 106 -1.74 -1.81 0.69
N TRP A 107 -1.70 -1.09 -0.42
CA TRP A 107 -2.57 -1.25 -1.59
C TRP A 107 -2.72 -2.68 -2.11
N ALA A 108 -1.66 -3.50 -2.12
CA ALA A 108 -1.75 -4.88 -2.60
C ALA A 108 -2.47 -5.78 -1.58
N GLY A 109 -2.26 -5.52 -0.29
CA GLY A 109 -2.95 -6.16 0.82
C GLY A 109 -4.42 -5.81 0.87
N ASP A 110 -4.78 -4.55 0.65
CA ASP A 110 -6.16 -4.07 0.64
C ASP A 110 -6.96 -4.71 -0.50
N ILE A 111 -6.43 -4.65 -1.73
CA ILE A 111 -7.05 -5.29 -2.89
C ILE A 111 -7.14 -6.80 -2.69
N GLY A 112 -6.04 -7.43 -2.25
CA GLY A 112 -5.98 -8.87 -2.07
C GLY A 112 -6.92 -9.37 -0.98
N SER A 113 -7.03 -8.64 0.13
CA SER A 113 -7.94 -8.96 1.23
C SER A 113 -9.40 -8.78 0.80
N ALA A 114 -9.73 -7.74 0.05
CA ALA A 114 -11.06 -7.55 -0.53
C ALA A 114 -11.48 -8.76 -1.38
N ILE A 115 -10.57 -9.23 -2.24
CA ILE A 115 -10.80 -10.41 -3.09
C ILE A 115 -10.96 -11.67 -2.23
N ILE A 116 -10.08 -11.91 -1.25
CA ILE A 116 -10.19 -13.08 -0.35
C ILE A 116 -11.52 -13.09 0.40
N VAL A 117 -11.94 -11.93 0.93
CA VAL A 117 -13.22 -11.80 1.65
C VAL A 117 -14.41 -12.09 0.72
N TYR A 118 -14.39 -11.61 -0.52
CA TYR A 118 -15.41 -11.95 -1.51
C TYR A 118 -15.53 -13.47 -1.72
N TYR A 119 -14.40 -14.19 -1.74
CA TYR A 119 -14.37 -15.64 -1.93
C TYR A 119 -14.64 -16.47 -0.67
N SER A 120 -14.48 -15.92 0.54
CA SER A 120 -14.55 -16.69 1.79
C SER A 120 -15.97 -17.11 2.18
N LYS A 121 -17.02 -16.62 1.49
CA LYS A 121 -18.46 -16.90 1.75
C LYS A 121 -18.96 -16.60 3.17
N ASP A 122 -18.09 -16.18 4.09
CA ASP A 122 -18.43 -15.73 5.44
C ASP A 122 -19.14 -14.36 5.42
N SER A 123 -19.10 -13.65 4.29
CA SER A 123 -19.81 -12.40 4.08
C SER A 123 -21.10 -12.61 3.28
N ASN A 124 -22.21 -12.94 3.95
CA ASN A 124 -23.56 -12.97 3.36
C ASN A 124 -24.02 -11.62 2.73
N ASN A 125 -23.17 -10.58 2.75
CA ASN A 125 -23.48 -9.19 2.40
C ASN A 125 -22.55 -8.57 1.33
N ILE A 126 -21.76 -9.36 0.58
CA ILE A 126 -20.94 -8.86 -0.53
C ILE A 126 -21.38 -9.56 -1.81
N LYS A 127 -21.89 -8.79 -2.76
CA LYS A 127 -22.51 -9.31 -4.00
C LYS A 127 -21.47 -9.61 -5.07
N ASP A 128 -20.43 -8.77 -5.16
CA ASP A 128 -19.39 -8.85 -6.17
C ASP A 128 -18.06 -8.26 -5.66
N VAL A 129 -17.01 -8.41 -6.47
CA VAL A 129 -15.66 -7.91 -6.17
C VAL A 129 -15.64 -6.38 -6.09
N GLU A 130 -16.50 -5.68 -6.82
CA GLU A 130 -16.55 -4.21 -6.81
C GLU A 130 -17.02 -3.70 -5.45
N GLU A 131 -18.06 -4.33 -4.89
CA GLU A 131 -18.55 -4.06 -3.55
C GLU A 131 -17.49 -4.38 -2.49
N ALA A 132 -16.73 -5.47 -2.67
CA ALA A 132 -15.63 -5.82 -1.77
C ALA A 132 -14.52 -4.74 -1.80
N LEU A 133 -14.06 -4.35 -2.98
CA LEU A 133 -13.04 -3.32 -3.15
C LEU A 133 -13.50 -1.98 -2.59
N SER A 134 -14.75 -1.60 -2.83
CA SER A 134 -15.34 -0.36 -2.31
C SER A 134 -15.44 -0.34 -0.77
N LYS A 135 -15.44 -1.50 -0.12
CA LYS A 135 -15.49 -1.62 1.35
C LYS A 135 -14.11 -1.72 1.99
N PHE A 136 -13.17 -2.43 1.35
CA PHE A 136 -11.89 -2.82 1.95
C PHE A 136 -10.66 -2.20 1.28
N ALA A 137 -10.82 -1.49 0.17
CA ALA A 137 -9.74 -0.82 -0.58
C ALA A 137 -10.24 0.53 -1.10
N ARG A 138 -10.65 1.44 -0.19
CA ARG A 138 -11.32 2.70 -0.54
C ARG A 138 -10.34 3.73 -1.10
N ASP A 139 -10.86 4.77 -1.75
CA ASP A 139 -10.06 5.90 -2.22
C ASP A 139 -9.21 6.55 -1.10
N SER A 140 -9.71 6.59 0.14
CA SER A 140 -8.96 7.12 1.30
C SER A 140 -7.83 6.21 1.76
N ASP A 141 -7.97 4.90 1.58
CA ASP A 141 -6.95 3.89 1.91
C ASP A 141 -5.84 3.95 0.84
N TYR A 142 -6.19 4.01 -0.45
CA TYR A 142 -5.22 4.27 -1.52
C TYR A 142 -4.47 5.59 -1.39
N THR A 143 -5.15 6.63 -0.89
CA THR A 143 -4.51 7.91 -0.58
C THR A 143 -3.48 7.76 0.54
N ALA A 144 -3.81 6.96 1.56
CA ALA A 144 -2.91 6.62 2.65
C ALA A 144 -1.70 5.81 2.17
N ASP A 145 -1.90 4.83 1.30
CA ASP A 145 -0.85 3.97 0.75
C ASP A 145 0.17 4.75 -0.08
N ILE A 146 -0.33 5.61 -0.97
CA ILE A 146 0.51 6.46 -1.81
C ILE A 146 1.27 7.46 -0.95
N ALA A 147 0.61 8.06 0.05
CA ALA A 147 1.26 8.95 1.01
C ALA A 147 2.37 8.21 1.80
N ALA A 148 2.09 7.02 2.30
CA ALA A 148 3.02 6.19 3.07
C ALA A 148 4.29 5.87 2.25
N TYR A 149 4.13 5.47 0.99
CA TYR A 149 5.28 5.23 0.11
C TYR A 149 6.10 6.50 -0.13
N VAL A 150 5.46 7.63 -0.46
CA VAL A 150 6.17 8.87 -0.79
C VAL A 150 6.89 9.43 0.44
N VAL A 151 6.23 9.47 1.59
CA VAL A 151 6.81 9.89 2.88
C VAL A 151 7.93 8.94 3.30
N GLY A 152 7.73 7.62 3.19
CA GLY A 152 8.77 6.62 3.45
C GLY A 152 9.99 6.81 2.55
N SER A 153 9.79 7.08 1.26
CA SER A 153 10.88 7.39 0.31
C SER A 153 11.67 8.64 0.70
N LEU A 154 10.99 9.69 1.17
CA LEU A 154 11.64 10.90 1.67
C LEU A 154 12.55 10.61 2.87
N ILE A 155 12.06 9.83 3.84
CA ILE A 155 12.80 9.42 5.03
C ILE A 155 13.98 8.52 4.65
N ASN A 156 13.74 7.46 3.88
CA ASN A 156 14.75 6.46 3.51
C ASN A 156 15.89 7.06 2.66
N SER A 157 15.61 8.12 1.91
CA SER A 157 16.64 8.83 1.14
C SER A 157 17.52 9.76 1.99
N GLY A 158 17.25 9.89 3.29
CA GLY A 158 17.95 10.79 4.20
C GLY A 158 17.61 12.27 4.01
N LYS A 159 16.62 12.60 3.16
CA LYS A 159 16.19 14.00 2.94
C LYS A 159 15.53 14.61 4.17
N HIS A 160 14.88 13.80 4.99
CA HIS A 160 14.28 14.21 6.25
C HIS A 160 14.64 13.22 7.35
N THR A 161 15.03 13.75 8.50
CA THR A 161 15.40 12.96 9.69
C THR A 161 14.22 12.72 10.63
N SER A 162 13.07 13.35 10.39
CA SER A 162 11.85 13.15 11.18
C SER A 162 10.65 12.83 10.29
N ILE A 163 9.72 12.05 10.85
CA ILE A 163 8.44 11.67 10.26
C ILE A 163 7.55 12.91 10.13
N SER A 164 7.47 13.74 11.18
CA SER A 164 6.70 15.00 11.17
C SER A 164 7.09 15.92 10.01
N GLN A 165 8.39 16.15 9.79
CA GLN A 165 8.90 17.00 8.71
C GLN A 165 8.63 16.39 7.34
N ALA A 166 8.77 15.07 7.20
CA ALA A 166 8.49 14.38 5.95
C ALA A 166 6.99 14.45 5.57
N ILE A 167 6.09 14.29 6.55
CA ILE A 167 4.64 14.47 6.36
C ILE A 167 4.32 15.91 6.00
N TYR A 168 4.90 16.89 6.72
CA TYR A 168 4.72 18.30 6.43
C TYR A 168 5.16 18.62 5.00
N HIS A 169 6.35 18.17 4.59
CA HIS A 169 6.86 18.36 3.23
C HIS A 169 5.95 17.71 2.17
N TYR A 170 5.54 16.45 2.39
CA TYR A 170 4.56 15.77 1.52
C TYR A 170 3.30 16.63 1.32
N ASN A 171 2.76 17.18 2.41
CA ASN A 171 1.56 18.00 2.40
C ASN A 171 1.70 19.35 1.67
N THR A 172 2.93 19.83 1.44
CA THR A 172 3.18 21.04 0.61
C THR A 172 3.13 20.76 -0.89
N ILE A 173 3.19 19.49 -1.29
CA ILE A 173 3.12 19.04 -2.69
C ILE A 173 1.68 18.63 -3.00
N SER A 174 1.20 18.93 -4.21
CA SER A 174 -0.16 18.53 -4.59
C SER A 174 -0.30 17.00 -4.65
N TYR A 175 -1.48 16.47 -4.31
CA TYR A 175 -1.67 15.02 -4.34
C TYR A 175 -1.44 14.43 -5.74
N ALA A 176 -1.83 15.18 -6.79
CA ALA A 176 -1.58 14.77 -8.17
C ALA A 176 -0.08 14.57 -8.49
N GLU A 177 0.79 15.42 -7.96
CA GLU A 177 2.25 15.27 -8.11
C GLU A 177 2.78 14.08 -7.30
N ASN A 178 2.25 13.85 -6.10
CA ASN A 178 2.59 12.70 -5.27
C ASN A 178 2.19 11.37 -5.94
N VAL A 179 1.00 11.30 -6.54
CA VAL A 179 0.55 10.14 -7.35
C VAL A 179 1.50 9.90 -8.53
N ARG A 180 1.92 10.95 -9.24
CA ARG A 180 2.88 10.81 -10.35
C ARG A 180 4.25 10.35 -9.87
N ALA A 181 4.69 10.81 -8.70
CA ALA A 181 5.93 10.36 -8.09
C ALA A 181 5.86 8.88 -7.72
N PHE A 182 4.75 8.44 -7.12
CA PHE A 182 4.45 7.04 -6.82
C PHE A 182 4.46 6.18 -8.09
N LEU A 183 3.70 6.56 -9.12
CA LEU A 183 3.66 5.85 -10.40
C LEU A 183 5.06 5.66 -11.01
N LYS A 184 5.86 6.72 -11.06
CA LYS A 184 7.22 6.66 -11.63
C LYS A 184 8.17 5.81 -10.79
N LYS A 185 8.21 6.04 -9.48
CA LYS A 185 9.22 5.47 -8.59
C LYS A 185 8.87 4.06 -8.14
N ARG A 186 7.61 3.80 -7.80
CA ARG A 186 7.15 2.48 -7.33
C ARG A 186 6.81 1.57 -8.50
N LEU A 187 5.99 2.04 -9.44
CA LEU A 187 5.38 1.19 -10.46
C LEU A 187 6.09 1.26 -11.83
N GLY A 188 7.21 1.98 -11.94
CA GLY A 188 7.95 2.12 -13.19
C GLY A 188 7.17 2.84 -14.30
N GLY A 189 6.21 3.69 -13.93
CA GLY A 189 5.39 4.46 -14.85
C GLY A 189 6.21 5.44 -15.68
N THR A 190 6.01 5.42 -16.99
CA THR A 190 6.62 6.36 -17.95
C THR A 190 5.62 7.42 -18.33
N MET A 191 5.93 8.68 -18.00
CA MET A 191 5.00 9.81 -18.17
C MET A 191 5.45 10.74 -19.29
N GLU A 192 4.50 11.17 -20.13
CA GLU A 192 4.68 12.27 -21.09
C GLU A 192 3.54 13.28 -20.88
N GLY A 193 3.83 14.42 -20.25
CA GLY A 193 2.80 15.34 -19.78
C GLY A 193 1.83 14.64 -18.81
N HIS A 194 0.55 14.62 -19.19
CA HIS A 194 -0.54 13.98 -18.43
C HIS A 194 -0.78 12.51 -18.82
N LYS A 195 0.02 11.93 -19.73
CA LYS A 195 -0.19 10.57 -20.24
C LYS A 195 0.75 9.56 -19.59
N LEU A 196 0.19 8.46 -19.12
CA LEU A 196 0.93 7.25 -18.73
C LEU A 196 1.12 6.35 -19.96
N LYS A 197 2.36 6.23 -20.45
CA LYS A 197 2.68 5.57 -21.73
C LYS A 197 2.69 4.05 -21.67
N ASN A 198 2.99 3.49 -20.51
CA ASN A 198 3.16 2.05 -20.28
C ASN A 198 2.11 1.51 -19.30
N ALA A 199 0.84 1.88 -19.49
CA ALA A 199 -0.26 1.49 -18.60
C ALA A 199 -0.38 -0.02 -18.39
N ALA A 200 -0.14 -0.84 -19.44
CA ALA A 200 -0.15 -2.30 -19.33
C ALA A 200 0.95 -2.83 -18.38
N ASN A 201 2.13 -2.20 -18.37
CA ASN A 201 3.22 -2.58 -17.46
C ASN A 201 2.89 -2.20 -16.02
N VAL A 202 2.33 -1.01 -15.80
CA VAL A 202 1.91 -0.54 -14.47
C VAL A 202 0.80 -1.44 -13.93
N GLU A 203 -0.23 -1.75 -14.73
CA GLU A 203 -1.31 -2.66 -14.34
C GLU A 203 -0.77 -4.05 -13.97
N ALA A 204 0.12 -4.61 -14.80
CA ALA A 204 0.71 -5.90 -14.52
C ALA A 204 1.56 -5.89 -13.24
N GLU A 205 2.26 -4.81 -12.94
CA GLU A 205 3.01 -4.68 -11.68
C GLU A 205 2.07 -4.75 -10.46
N ILE A 206 0.96 -4.01 -10.51
CA ILE A 206 -0.07 -4.02 -9.47
C ILE A 206 -0.66 -5.43 -9.31
N ARG A 207 -1.12 -6.02 -10.42
CA ARG A 207 -1.74 -7.36 -10.42
C ARG A 207 -0.77 -8.44 -9.93
N ARG A 208 0.52 -8.33 -10.24
CA ARG A 208 1.57 -9.23 -9.75
C ARG A 208 1.73 -9.14 -8.23
N ALA A 209 1.77 -7.94 -7.67
CA ALA A 209 1.87 -7.75 -6.22
C ALA A 209 0.63 -8.30 -5.50
N VAL A 210 -0.57 -7.98 -5.99
CA VAL A 210 -1.83 -8.53 -5.46
C VAL A 210 -1.84 -10.06 -5.50
N SER A 211 -1.46 -10.66 -6.63
CA SER A 211 -1.36 -12.12 -6.75
C SER A 211 -0.36 -12.72 -5.76
N THR A 212 0.76 -12.03 -5.54
CA THR A 212 1.80 -12.48 -4.60
C THR A 212 1.28 -12.42 -3.16
N PHE A 213 0.58 -11.36 -2.78
CA PHE A 213 -0.08 -11.23 -1.48
C PHE A 213 -1.04 -12.41 -1.24
N ILE A 214 -2.00 -12.62 -2.15
CA ILE A 214 -3.04 -13.64 -1.99
C ILE A 214 -2.43 -15.05 -1.86
N ARG A 215 -1.44 -15.37 -2.72
CA ARG A 215 -0.73 -16.65 -2.62
C ARG A 215 -0.02 -16.83 -1.29
N SER A 216 0.51 -15.76 -0.71
CA SER A 216 1.20 -15.79 0.59
C SER A 216 0.21 -15.95 1.75
N SER A 217 -0.96 -15.31 1.66
CA SER A 217 -2.02 -15.37 2.67
C SER A 217 -2.66 -16.76 2.79
N ASN A 218 -2.68 -17.53 1.69
CA ASN A 218 -3.22 -18.89 1.64
C ASN A 218 -2.17 -19.97 1.99
N ALA A 219 -0.90 -19.60 2.22
CA ALA A 219 0.15 -20.57 2.55
C ALA A 219 0.04 -21.00 4.03
N PRO A 220 0.09 -22.31 4.35
CA PRO A 220 -0.10 -22.83 5.71
C PRO A 220 0.96 -22.41 6.75
N ASP A 221 2.04 -21.73 6.32
CA ASP A 221 3.07 -21.14 7.18
C ASP A 221 3.61 -19.85 6.52
N ILE A 222 3.10 -18.68 6.92
CA ILE A 222 3.60 -17.37 6.45
C ILE A 222 5.13 -17.26 6.67
N PHE A 223 5.64 -17.84 7.76
CA PHE A 223 7.09 -17.88 8.09
C PHE A 223 7.95 -18.68 7.09
N LYS A 224 7.43 -19.75 6.48
CA LYS A 224 8.16 -20.48 5.42
C LYS A 224 8.11 -19.75 4.09
N SER A 225 7.02 -19.02 3.82
CA SER A 225 6.82 -18.27 2.58
C SER A 225 7.91 -17.21 2.38
N VAL A 226 8.18 -16.37 3.39
CA VAL A 226 9.19 -15.31 3.32
C VAL A 226 10.61 -15.87 3.02
N LYS A 227 10.97 -16.99 3.65
CA LYS A 227 12.28 -17.64 3.45
C LYS A 227 12.40 -18.38 2.11
N ASN A 228 11.30 -18.93 1.59
CA ASN A 228 11.25 -19.57 0.28
C ASN A 228 11.16 -18.55 -0.87
N LEU A 229 10.59 -17.37 -0.64
CA LEU A 229 10.49 -16.26 -1.60
C LEU A 229 11.86 -15.70 -2.01
N LEU A 230 12.81 -15.60 -1.07
CA LEU A 230 14.21 -15.27 -1.37
C LEU A 230 14.92 -16.32 -2.25
N LYS A 231 14.31 -17.50 -2.48
CA LYS A 231 14.88 -18.63 -3.23
C LYS A 231 14.10 -19.04 -4.47
N LEU A 232 12.97 -18.42 -4.80
CA LEU A 232 12.08 -18.94 -5.85
C LEU A 232 12.18 -18.16 -7.17
N GLN A 233 12.86 -18.78 -8.15
CA GLN A 233 12.38 -18.77 -9.54
C GLN A 233 10.95 -19.35 -9.58
N PRO A 234 10.07 -18.87 -10.49
CA PRO A 234 8.65 -19.21 -10.46
C PRO A 234 8.44 -20.67 -10.91
N LYS A 235 8.27 -21.59 -9.96
CA LYS A 235 7.57 -22.85 -10.22
C LYS A 235 6.08 -22.65 -9.96
N LEU A 236 5.33 -22.76 -11.04
CA LEU A 236 3.88 -22.93 -11.06
C LEU A 236 3.55 -24.31 -10.49
N GLU A 237 3.15 -24.35 -9.21
CA GLU A 237 2.41 -25.49 -8.68
C GLU A 237 0.95 -25.06 -8.53
N LEU A 238 0.12 -25.73 -9.32
CA LEU A 238 -1.31 -25.52 -9.49
C LEU A 238 -2.00 -26.66 -8.76
N GLU A 239 -2.28 -26.52 -7.46
CA GLU A 239 -3.23 -27.43 -6.80
C GLU A 239 -3.80 -26.85 -5.50
N ASN A 240 -5.13 -26.94 -5.40
CA ASN A 240 -6.06 -26.75 -4.28
C ASN A 240 -6.51 -25.34 -3.85
N THR A 241 -7.73 -25.02 -4.34
CA THR A 241 -8.88 -24.40 -3.65
C THR A 241 -8.66 -23.09 -2.90
N THR A 242 -8.68 -21.99 -3.67
CA THR A 242 -9.03 -20.56 -3.41
C THR A 242 -8.10 -19.63 -4.17
N ILE A 243 -7.78 -19.97 -5.42
CA ILE A 243 -7.03 -19.07 -6.30
C ILE A 243 -8.06 -18.11 -6.92
N PRO A 244 -7.99 -16.80 -6.67
CA PRO A 244 -8.90 -15.84 -7.28
C PRO A 244 -8.81 -15.90 -8.80
N ASN A 245 -9.94 -15.65 -9.46
CA ASN A 245 -9.97 -15.57 -10.91
C ASN A 245 -9.04 -14.44 -11.40
N GLY A 246 -8.35 -14.67 -12.53
CA GLY A 246 -7.55 -13.65 -13.19
C GLY A 246 -8.34 -12.38 -13.51
N THR A 247 -9.66 -12.52 -13.74
CA THR A 247 -10.58 -11.40 -13.93
C THR A 247 -10.71 -10.52 -12.68
N ASP A 248 -10.80 -11.10 -11.49
CA ASP A 248 -10.99 -10.35 -10.24
C ASP A 248 -9.71 -9.62 -9.83
N MET A 249 -8.56 -10.26 -10.05
CA MET A 249 -7.26 -9.60 -9.86
C MET A 249 -7.07 -8.45 -10.85
N LEU A 250 -7.53 -8.59 -12.10
CA LEU A 250 -7.55 -7.50 -13.05
C LEU A 250 -8.47 -6.38 -12.57
N GLN A 251 -9.69 -6.70 -12.11
CA GLN A 251 -10.62 -5.70 -11.55
C GLN A 251 -10.01 -4.93 -10.38
N GLY A 252 -9.37 -5.62 -9.43
CA GLY A 252 -8.65 -4.98 -8.32
C GLY A 252 -7.52 -4.06 -8.78
N SER A 253 -6.71 -4.51 -9.73
CA SER A 253 -5.62 -3.68 -10.27
C SER A 253 -6.13 -2.45 -11.02
N LEU A 254 -7.25 -2.57 -11.74
CA LEU A 254 -7.89 -1.46 -12.45
C LEU A 254 -8.57 -0.50 -11.48
N HIS A 255 -9.09 -0.98 -10.35
CA HIS A 255 -9.67 -0.16 -9.29
C HIS A 255 -8.62 0.82 -8.74
N PHE A 256 -7.43 0.33 -8.40
CA PHE A 256 -6.33 1.18 -7.93
C PHE A 256 -5.74 2.06 -9.05
N LEU A 257 -5.59 1.53 -10.27
CA LEU A 257 -5.15 2.33 -11.42
C LEU A 257 -6.12 3.48 -11.72
N ASN A 258 -7.43 3.25 -11.58
CA ASN A 258 -8.47 4.27 -11.73
C ASN A 258 -8.31 5.39 -10.70
N HIS A 259 -8.06 5.05 -9.43
CA HIS A 259 -7.73 6.03 -8.40
C HIS A 259 -6.55 6.93 -8.84
N MET A 260 -5.45 6.31 -9.28
CA MET A 260 -4.25 7.06 -9.71
C MET A 260 -4.48 7.91 -10.96
N VAL A 261 -5.31 7.47 -11.92
CA VAL A 261 -5.65 8.25 -13.11
C VAL A 261 -6.45 9.50 -12.73
N ARG A 262 -7.54 9.30 -11.97
CA ARG A 262 -8.44 10.37 -11.51
C ARG A 262 -7.69 11.39 -10.66
N LYS A 263 -6.95 10.92 -9.65
CA LYS A 263 -6.28 11.77 -8.66
C LYS A 263 -4.91 12.28 -9.07
N GLY A 264 -4.22 11.58 -9.98
CA GLY A 264 -2.95 12.02 -10.58
C GLY A 264 -3.11 13.11 -11.65
N GLY A 265 -4.36 13.49 -11.96
CA GLY A 265 -4.68 14.42 -13.04
C GLY A 265 -4.16 13.91 -14.38
N LEU A 266 -4.31 12.60 -14.64
CA LEU A 266 -3.86 11.95 -15.86
C LEU A 266 -4.96 11.92 -16.92
N ASP A 267 -4.57 11.74 -18.17
CA ASP A 267 -5.50 11.46 -19.26
C ASP A 267 -6.08 10.05 -19.11
N SER A 268 -7.31 9.84 -19.58
CA SER A 268 -7.94 8.52 -19.63
C SER A 268 -7.06 7.51 -20.38
N LEU A 269 -6.98 6.30 -19.86
CA LEU A 269 -6.14 5.24 -20.42
C LEU A 269 -6.94 4.29 -21.30
N ARG A 270 -6.28 3.79 -22.35
CA ARG A 270 -6.74 2.63 -23.12
C ARG A 270 -5.56 1.74 -23.43
N PHE A 271 -5.65 0.47 -23.06
CA PHE A 271 -4.56 -0.49 -23.28
C PHE A 271 -5.10 -1.92 -23.28
N LYS A 272 -4.26 -2.87 -23.71
CA LYS A 272 -4.53 -4.31 -23.60
C LYS A 272 -3.70 -4.86 -22.43
N PRO A 273 -4.34 -5.40 -21.36
CA PRO A 273 -3.63 -6.04 -20.27
C PRO A 273 -2.79 -7.23 -20.76
N TYR A 274 -1.68 -7.51 -20.08
CA TYR A 274 -0.93 -8.74 -20.33
C TYR A 274 -1.75 -9.96 -19.93
N GLN A 275 -1.63 -11.07 -20.68
CA GLN A 275 -2.31 -12.32 -20.35
C GLN A 275 -1.87 -12.82 -18.96
N LEU A 276 -0.56 -12.83 -18.73
CA LEU A 276 0.05 -13.08 -17.43
C LEU A 276 0.90 -11.87 -17.02
N ALA A 277 0.58 -11.28 -15.88
CA ALA A 277 1.24 -10.07 -15.37
C ALA A 277 2.77 -10.17 -15.28
N GLY A 278 3.30 -11.34 -14.89
CA GLY A 278 4.75 -11.56 -14.75
C GLY A 278 5.47 -11.96 -16.05
N VAL A 279 4.75 -12.13 -17.16
CA VAL A 279 5.29 -12.77 -18.36
C VAL A 279 4.85 -12.01 -19.63
N PRO A 280 5.38 -10.79 -19.87
CA PRO A 280 4.94 -9.94 -20.98
C PRO A 280 5.08 -10.56 -22.38
N TRP A 281 6.03 -11.50 -22.55
CA TRP A 281 6.29 -12.19 -23.82
C TRP A 281 5.19 -13.18 -24.23
N LEU A 282 4.30 -13.57 -23.31
CA LEU A 282 3.10 -14.32 -23.64
C LEU A 282 2.00 -13.45 -24.29
N GLY A 283 2.26 -12.16 -24.45
CA GLY A 283 1.38 -11.23 -25.13
C GLY A 283 0.26 -10.69 -24.25
N THR A 284 -0.65 -9.98 -24.90
CA THR A 284 -1.80 -9.33 -24.26
C THR A 284 -3.09 -10.08 -24.52
N VAL A 285 -4.10 -9.79 -23.72
CA VAL A 285 -5.47 -10.24 -24.01
C VAL A 285 -5.97 -9.59 -25.32
N THR A 286 -7.04 -10.16 -25.90
CA THR A 286 -7.59 -9.69 -27.18
C THR A 286 -8.47 -8.44 -27.06
N TYR A 287 -8.97 -8.16 -25.86
CA TYR A 287 -9.80 -6.99 -25.56
C TYR A 287 -8.98 -5.80 -25.03
N GLU A 288 -9.56 -4.60 -25.10
CA GLU A 288 -8.99 -3.39 -24.50
C GLU A 288 -9.75 -3.05 -23.21
N VAL A 289 -9.02 -2.54 -22.23
CA VAL A 289 -9.60 -1.94 -21.03
C VAL A 289 -9.54 -0.41 -21.14
N LYS A 290 -10.49 0.26 -20.51
CA LYS A 290 -10.55 1.72 -20.43
C LYS A 290 -10.53 2.13 -18.96
N VAL A 291 -9.67 3.08 -18.63
CA VAL A 291 -9.62 3.70 -17.29
C VAL A 291 -9.98 5.17 -17.44
N PRO A 292 -11.17 5.60 -16.99
CA PRO A 292 -11.60 6.99 -17.14
C PRO A 292 -10.83 7.93 -16.20
N LYS A 293 -10.78 9.20 -16.59
CA LYS A 293 -10.35 10.32 -15.73
C LYS A 293 -11.47 10.78 -14.81
#